data_AF-A0A520CLG5-F1
#
_entry.id   AF-A0A520CLG5-F1
#
_cell.length_a   1.000
_cell.length_b   1.000
_cell.length_c   1.000
_cell.angle_alpha   90.00
_cell.angle_beta   90.00
_cell.angle_gamma   90.00
#
_symmetry.space_group_name_H-M   'P 1'
#
loop_
_entity.id
_entity.type
_entity.pdbx_description
1 polymer ?
#
loop_
_entity_poly.entity_id
_entity_poly.type
_entity_poly.pdbx_seq_one_letter_code
_entity_poly.pdbx_strand_id
1 'polypeptide(L)'
;GDVHDIGKNIVTVVLQCNNFEVVNMGVMVPCHEILARAKVEGADIVGLSGLITPSLEEMQYVAGEMQKDEHFRIKKIPLLIGGATTSRVHTAVKIAPHYEGPVVYVPDASRSVSVAQSLLSEQAAKYIDEINADYDKVRTQHANKKQVPLWPLPKARANKTPVDWANYLPPVPKFIGRRVFKNFDLTELTKYIDWGPFFQTWDLAGPFPAILKDEVVGTEAVRVYADGQRMLKRLIEGRWLSASGVVGFWPANTVNDDDIALYTDESRSEVAMTWYGMRQQTEKQVIDGVPRPSRCLADFVAPAGSGRKDYVGMFAVTAGLGVEKKEKFFIDDLDDYSAIMLKALADRLAEAFAE
;
A
#
# COMPACT_ATOMS: atom_id res chain seq x y z
N GLY A 1 8.00 4.57 -9.30
CA GLY A 1 8.32 5.25 -8.04
C GLY A 1 7.74 4.55 -6.82
N ASP A 2 7.77 3.21 -6.79
CA ASP A 2 7.32 2.40 -5.64
C ASP A 2 8.54 1.74 -5.01
N VAL A 3 8.55 1.61 -3.68
CA VAL A 3 9.72 1.25 -2.88
C VAL A 3 9.53 -0.03 -2.05
N HIS A 4 8.30 -0.51 -1.91
CA HIS A 4 8.02 -1.66 -1.06
C HIS A 4 8.10 -2.97 -1.85
N ASP A 5 8.81 -3.97 -1.32
CA ASP A 5 9.16 -5.19 -2.04
C ASP A 5 9.02 -6.49 -1.25
N ILE A 6 8.52 -6.48 0.00
CA ILE A 6 8.41 -7.71 0.81
C ILE A 6 7.64 -8.80 0.06
N GLY A 7 6.46 -8.47 -0.49
CA GLY A 7 5.66 -9.42 -1.28
C GLY A 7 6.36 -9.90 -2.56
N LYS A 8 7.11 -9.02 -3.24
CA LYS A 8 7.89 -9.38 -4.43
C LYS A 8 9.04 -10.33 -4.07
N ASN A 9 9.70 -10.14 -2.94
CA ASN A 9 10.78 -11.01 -2.48
C ASN A 9 10.23 -12.40 -2.11
N ILE A 10 9.05 -12.48 -1.49
CA ILE A 10 8.36 -13.76 -1.27
C ILE A 10 8.04 -14.47 -2.60
N VAL A 11 7.50 -13.75 -3.59
CA VAL A 11 7.26 -14.30 -4.94
C VAL A 11 8.55 -14.82 -5.58
N THR A 12 9.65 -14.07 -5.44
CA THR A 12 10.98 -14.46 -5.96
C THR A 12 11.41 -15.81 -5.39
N VAL A 13 11.41 -15.95 -4.07
CA VAL A 13 11.78 -17.19 -3.38
C VAL A 13 10.86 -18.34 -3.79
N VAL A 14 9.54 -18.11 -3.81
CA VAL A 14 8.56 -19.15 -4.14
C VAL A 14 8.74 -19.65 -5.58
N LEU A 15 9.02 -18.77 -6.55
CA LEU A 15 9.32 -19.16 -7.92
C LEU A 15 10.66 -19.92 -8.02
N GLN A 16 11.72 -19.46 -7.34
CA GLN A 16 13.02 -20.14 -7.33
C GLN A 16 12.94 -21.55 -6.72
N CYS A 17 12.14 -21.74 -5.66
CA CYS A 17 11.82 -23.05 -5.09
C CYS A 17 11.13 -23.99 -6.09
N ASN A 18 10.53 -23.45 -7.15
CA ASN A 18 9.89 -24.19 -8.23
C ASN A 18 10.72 -24.20 -9.52
N ASN A 19 12.04 -24.04 -9.39
CA ASN A 19 13.03 -24.16 -10.47
C ASN A 19 12.88 -23.11 -11.58
N PHE A 20 12.36 -21.93 -11.24
CA PHE A 20 12.42 -20.75 -12.09
C PHE A 20 13.69 -19.94 -11.81
N GLU A 21 14.34 -19.46 -12.85
CA GLU A 21 15.33 -18.40 -12.72
C GLU A 21 14.60 -17.05 -12.58
N VAL A 22 14.92 -16.28 -11.54
CA VAL A 22 14.25 -15.01 -11.27
C VAL A 22 15.29 -13.90 -11.18
N VAL A 23 15.21 -12.94 -12.11
CA VAL A 23 16.03 -11.73 -12.09
C VAL A 23 15.28 -10.62 -11.36
N ASN A 24 15.58 -10.45 -10.08
CA ASN A 24 14.98 -9.43 -9.24
C ASN A 24 15.67 -8.07 -9.47
N MET A 25 14.99 -7.14 -10.16
CA MET A 25 15.53 -5.82 -10.50
C MET A 25 15.47 -4.79 -9.36
N GLY A 26 14.97 -5.14 -8.18
CA GLY A 26 14.82 -4.21 -7.07
C GLY A 26 13.55 -3.37 -7.15
N VAL A 27 13.62 -2.10 -6.77
CA VAL A 27 12.47 -1.18 -6.63
C VAL A 27 12.74 0.12 -7.37
N MET A 28 11.69 0.91 -7.63
CA MET A 28 11.77 2.14 -8.43
C MET A 28 12.43 1.99 -9.82
N VAL A 29 12.31 0.81 -10.43
CA VAL A 29 12.92 0.50 -11.73
C VAL A 29 12.11 1.15 -12.86
N PRO A 30 12.72 1.97 -13.75
CA PRO A 30 12.05 2.54 -14.89
C PRO A 30 11.60 1.50 -15.93
N CYS A 31 10.46 1.73 -16.59
CA CYS A 31 9.91 0.83 -17.61
C CYS A 31 10.95 0.43 -18.69
N HIS A 32 11.68 1.38 -19.24
CA HIS A 32 12.68 1.11 -20.29
C HIS A 32 13.80 0.17 -19.82
N GLU A 33 14.20 0.24 -18.54
CA GLU A 33 15.19 -0.67 -17.97
C GLU A 33 14.61 -2.07 -17.78
N ILE A 34 13.35 -2.17 -17.33
CA ILE A 34 12.64 -3.46 -17.19
C ILE A 34 12.63 -4.19 -18.54
N LEU A 35 12.18 -3.49 -19.58
CA LEU A 35 12.09 -4.07 -20.92
C LEU A 35 13.45 -4.38 -21.53
N ALA A 36 14.45 -3.52 -21.34
CA ALA A 36 15.81 -3.77 -21.79
C ALA A 36 16.41 -5.01 -21.11
N ARG A 37 16.26 -5.12 -19.79
CA ARG A 37 16.75 -6.26 -19.01
C ARG A 37 16.06 -7.55 -19.43
N ALA A 38 14.73 -7.55 -19.58
CA ALA A 38 13.99 -8.74 -20.01
C ALA A 38 14.49 -9.28 -21.36
N LYS A 39 14.91 -8.42 -22.30
CA LYS A 39 15.52 -8.85 -23.57
C LYS A 39 16.92 -9.44 -23.38
N VAL A 40 17.74 -8.83 -22.53
CA VAL A 40 19.11 -9.28 -22.25
C VAL A 40 19.12 -10.66 -21.60
N GLU A 41 18.24 -10.87 -20.62
CA GLU A 41 18.12 -12.15 -19.90
C GLU A 41 17.30 -13.19 -20.69
N GLY A 42 16.67 -12.79 -21.79
CA GLY A 42 15.79 -13.68 -22.56
C GLY A 42 14.55 -14.12 -21.77
N ALA A 43 14.02 -13.25 -20.90
CA ALA A 43 12.96 -13.58 -19.97
C ALA A 43 11.68 -14.07 -20.66
N ASP A 44 11.14 -15.19 -20.17
CA ASP A 44 9.89 -15.75 -20.65
C ASP A 44 8.65 -15.05 -20.07
N ILE A 45 8.79 -14.39 -18.91
CA ILE A 45 7.70 -13.70 -18.19
C ILE A 45 8.25 -12.39 -17.60
N VAL A 46 7.46 -11.31 -17.65
CA VAL A 46 7.74 -10.06 -16.93
C VAL A 46 6.76 -9.92 -15.77
N GLY A 47 7.25 -9.72 -14.54
CA GLY A 47 6.42 -9.50 -13.35
C GLY A 47 6.54 -8.08 -12.81
N LEU A 48 5.41 -7.44 -12.51
CA LEU A 48 5.34 -6.11 -11.90
C LEU A 48 4.69 -6.17 -10.52
N SER A 49 5.25 -5.42 -9.56
CA SER A 49 4.73 -5.29 -8.20
C SER A 49 4.43 -3.83 -7.86
N GLY A 50 3.32 -3.56 -7.19
CA GLY A 50 2.95 -2.21 -6.73
C GLY A 50 2.15 -2.21 -5.43
N LEU A 51 2.51 -1.30 -4.52
CA LEU A 51 1.90 -1.07 -3.22
C LEU A 51 0.94 0.13 -3.22
N ILE A 52 1.25 1.20 -3.97
CA ILE A 52 0.50 2.46 -3.94
C ILE A 52 -0.26 2.73 -5.24
N THR A 53 -1.35 3.51 -5.17
CA THR A 53 -2.25 3.75 -6.31
C THR A 53 -1.54 4.28 -7.58
N PRO A 54 -0.56 5.20 -7.51
CA PRO A 54 0.17 5.63 -8.71
C PRO A 54 0.88 4.49 -9.45
N SER A 55 1.24 3.40 -8.77
CA SER A 55 1.89 2.23 -9.39
C SER A 55 0.99 1.52 -10.39
N LEU A 56 -0.34 1.68 -10.29
CA LEU A 56 -1.29 1.12 -11.25
C LEU A 56 -1.18 1.79 -12.63
N GLU A 57 -0.95 3.10 -12.68
CA GLU A 57 -0.76 3.84 -13.93
C GLU A 57 0.56 3.44 -14.60
N GLU A 58 1.62 3.23 -13.80
CA GLU A 58 2.90 2.71 -14.29
C GLU A 58 2.76 1.31 -14.90
N MET A 59 1.96 0.42 -14.30
CA MET A 59 1.71 -0.91 -14.87
C MET A 59 0.97 -0.85 -16.21
N GLN A 60 -0.01 0.05 -16.34
CA GLN A 60 -0.69 0.32 -17.61
C GLN A 60 0.30 0.87 -18.65
N TYR A 61 1.19 1.77 -18.24
CA TYR A 61 2.23 2.32 -19.09
C TYR A 61 3.18 1.22 -19.59
N VAL A 62 3.67 0.35 -18.70
CA VAL A 62 4.52 -0.80 -19.08
C VAL A 62 3.83 -1.72 -20.09
N ALA A 63 2.55 -2.05 -19.89
CA ALA A 63 1.78 -2.85 -20.84
C ALA A 63 1.72 -2.18 -22.23
N GLY A 64 1.49 -0.86 -22.27
CA GLY A 64 1.50 -0.08 -23.50
C GLY A 64 2.87 -0.03 -24.20
N GLU A 65 3.97 0.03 -23.44
CA GLU A 65 5.33 -0.02 -24.00
C GLU A 65 5.68 -1.43 -24.50
N MET A 66 5.27 -2.50 -23.80
CA MET A 66 5.40 -3.88 -24.29
C MET A 66 4.66 -4.09 -25.61
N GLN A 67 3.50 -3.44 -25.81
CA GLN A 67 2.75 -3.50 -27.07
C GLN A 67 3.48 -2.81 -28.23
N LYS A 68 4.16 -1.70 -27.97
CA LYS A 68 4.91 -0.96 -29.00
C LYS A 68 6.17 -1.70 -29.44
N ASP A 69 6.72 -2.54 -28.58
CA ASP A 69 7.97 -3.23 -28.80
C ASP A 69 7.76 -4.60 -29.47
N GLU A 70 8.34 -4.77 -30.67
CA GLU A 70 8.15 -5.98 -31.48
C GLU A 70 8.59 -7.26 -30.77
N HIS A 71 9.62 -7.20 -29.91
CA HIS A 71 10.13 -8.39 -29.21
C HIS A 71 9.04 -9.00 -28.33
N PHE A 72 8.40 -8.17 -27.50
CA PHE A 72 7.36 -8.60 -26.58
C PHE A 72 6.08 -8.93 -27.34
N ARG A 73 5.72 -8.14 -28.35
CA ARG A 73 4.51 -8.37 -29.14
C ARG A 73 4.54 -9.69 -29.91
N ILE A 74 5.61 -9.96 -30.65
CA ILE A 74 5.73 -11.19 -31.47
C ILE A 74 5.82 -12.44 -30.59
N LYS A 75 6.63 -12.39 -29.52
CA LYS A 75 6.77 -13.52 -28.61
C LYS A 75 5.60 -13.69 -27.65
N LYS A 76 4.73 -12.69 -27.53
CA LYS A 76 3.61 -12.64 -26.57
C LYS A 76 4.06 -12.98 -25.13
N ILE A 77 5.17 -12.38 -24.70
CA ILE A 77 5.74 -12.57 -23.35
C ILE A 77 4.68 -12.17 -22.32
N PRO A 78 4.25 -13.08 -21.42
CA PRO A 78 3.27 -12.76 -20.39
C PRO A 78 3.72 -11.65 -19.45
N LEU A 79 2.77 -10.79 -19.09
CA LEU A 79 2.90 -9.75 -18.08
C LEU A 79 2.10 -10.13 -16.83
N LEU A 80 2.80 -10.43 -15.73
CA LEU A 80 2.19 -10.69 -14.43
C LEU A 80 2.05 -9.38 -13.64
N ILE A 81 0.86 -9.17 -13.08
CA ILE A 81 0.51 -8.00 -12.28
C ILE A 81 0.19 -8.45 -10.86
N GLY A 82 0.89 -7.91 -9.87
CA GLY A 82 0.66 -8.20 -8.45
C GLY A 82 0.99 -7.03 -7.52
N GLY A 83 0.71 -7.22 -6.23
CA GLY A 83 0.92 -6.21 -5.18
C GLY A 83 -0.39 -5.64 -4.62
N ALA A 84 -0.29 -4.92 -3.50
CA ALA A 84 -1.42 -4.57 -2.64
C ALA A 84 -2.54 -3.77 -3.33
N THR A 85 -2.20 -2.86 -4.25
CA THR A 85 -3.19 -2.04 -4.98
C THR A 85 -3.77 -2.71 -6.20
N THR A 86 -3.18 -3.82 -6.65
CA THR A 86 -3.61 -4.52 -7.84
C THR A 86 -4.86 -5.35 -7.57
N SER A 87 -5.66 -5.57 -8.62
CA SER A 87 -6.84 -6.43 -8.53
C SER A 87 -7.17 -7.02 -9.88
N ARG A 88 -7.92 -8.12 -9.86
CA ARG A 88 -8.48 -8.74 -11.06
C ARG A 88 -9.29 -7.74 -11.90
N VAL A 89 -10.12 -6.92 -11.25
CA VAL A 89 -10.97 -5.95 -11.95
C VAL A 89 -10.13 -4.85 -12.60
N HIS A 90 -9.20 -4.26 -11.86
CA HIS A 90 -8.36 -3.20 -12.40
C HIS A 90 -7.51 -3.72 -13.58
N THR A 91 -6.89 -4.89 -13.43
CA THR A 91 -6.08 -5.51 -14.48
C THR A 91 -6.89 -5.74 -15.74
N ALA A 92 -8.07 -6.36 -15.63
CA ALA A 92 -8.94 -6.65 -16.77
C ALA A 92 -9.45 -5.38 -17.50
N VAL A 93 -9.73 -4.30 -16.76
CA VAL A 93 -10.36 -3.09 -17.30
C VAL A 93 -9.35 -2.03 -17.75
N LYS A 94 -8.19 -1.93 -17.10
CA LYS A 94 -7.24 -0.81 -17.26
C LYS A 94 -5.87 -1.20 -17.76
N ILE A 95 -5.42 -2.44 -17.58
CA ILE A 95 -4.07 -2.86 -17.97
C ILE A 95 -4.12 -3.77 -19.21
N ALA A 96 -4.85 -4.89 -19.12
CA ALA A 96 -4.95 -5.89 -20.19
C ALA A 96 -5.31 -5.31 -21.57
N PRO A 97 -6.18 -4.29 -21.73
CA PRO A 97 -6.47 -3.72 -23.04
C PRO A 97 -5.28 -3.05 -23.75
N HIS A 98 -4.18 -2.79 -23.04
CA HIS A 98 -3.01 -2.09 -23.58
C HIS A 98 -1.94 -3.01 -24.17
N TYR A 99 -2.10 -4.34 -24.05
CA TYR A 99 -1.13 -5.32 -24.54
C TYR A 99 -1.83 -6.56 -25.11
N GLU A 100 -1.42 -6.99 -26.32
CA GLU A 100 -2.02 -8.15 -27.01
C GLU A 100 -1.48 -9.49 -26.53
N GLY A 101 -0.36 -9.49 -25.79
CA GLY A 101 0.13 -10.66 -25.08
C GLY A 101 -0.65 -10.92 -23.78
N PRO A 102 -0.41 -12.06 -23.11
CA PRO A 102 -1.12 -12.41 -21.89
C PRO A 102 -0.83 -11.40 -20.78
N VAL A 103 -1.87 -10.83 -20.17
CA VAL A 103 -1.76 -10.01 -18.96
C VAL A 103 -2.52 -10.73 -17.85
N VAL A 104 -1.85 -11.07 -16.76
CA VAL A 104 -2.42 -11.92 -15.71
C VAL A 104 -2.22 -11.29 -14.33
N TYR A 105 -3.34 -11.02 -13.67
CA TYR A 105 -3.37 -10.69 -12.25
C TYR A 105 -3.06 -11.92 -11.39
N VAL A 106 -2.09 -11.79 -10.49
CA VAL A 106 -1.70 -12.83 -9.54
C VAL A 106 -1.95 -12.32 -8.12
N PRO A 107 -2.87 -12.92 -7.35
CA PRO A 107 -3.31 -12.37 -6.07
C PRO A 107 -2.30 -12.51 -4.93
N ASP A 108 -1.47 -13.54 -4.97
CA ASP A 108 -0.52 -13.88 -3.91
C ASP A 108 0.64 -14.73 -4.44
N ALA A 109 1.68 -14.92 -3.62
CA ALA A 109 2.87 -15.65 -4.00
C ALA A 109 2.60 -17.14 -4.27
N SER A 110 1.70 -17.77 -3.52
CA SER A 110 1.37 -19.20 -3.70
C SER A 110 0.79 -19.48 -5.10
N ARG A 111 0.02 -18.54 -5.66
CA ARG A 111 -0.56 -18.65 -6.99
C ARG A 111 0.44 -18.40 -8.11
N SER A 112 1.52 -17.66 -7.84
CA SER A 112 2.49 -17.24 -8.86
C SER A 112 3.10 -18.44 -9.61
N VAL A 113 3.40 -19.52 -8.89
CA VAL A 113 3.97 -20.76 -9.46
C VAL A 113 3.00 -21.42 -10.43
N SER A 114 1.75 -21.64 -10.00
CA SER A 114 0.75 -22.28 -10.86
C SER A 114 0.49 -21.46 -12.11
N VAL A 115 0.45 -20.13 -11.99
CA VAL A 115 0.24 -19.21 -13.12
C VAL A 115 1.42 -19.30 -14.08
N ALA A 116 2.65 -19.19 -13.59
CA ALA A 116 3.85 -19.24 -14.40
C ALA A 116 3.99 -20.60 -15.13
N GLN A 117 3.76 -21.71 -14.42
CA GLN A 117 3.78 -23.05 -15.01
C GLN A 117 2.70 -23.21 -16.09
N SER A 118 1.47 -22.75 -15.86
CA SER A 118 0.42 -22.80 -16.86
C SER A 118 0.76 -22.00 -18.12
N LEU A 119 1.34 -20.80 -17.96
CA LEU A 119 1.75 -19.93 -19.07
C LEU A 119 2.91 -20.49 -19.91
N LEU A 120 3.76 -21.34 -19.34
CA LEU A 120 4.89 -21.96 -20.03
C LEU A 120 4.63 -23.41 -20.44
N SER A 121 3.41 -23.92 -20.21
CA SER A 121 3.04 -25.30 -20.54
C SER A 121 2.56 -25.46 -21.98
N GLU A 122 2.45 -26.71 -22.45
CA GLU A 122 1.78 -27.04 -23.72
C GLU A 122 0.30 -26.60 -23.75
N GLN A 123 -0.32 -26.40 -22.57
CA GLN A 123 -1.71 -25.95 -22.43
C GLN A 123 -1.83 -24.43 -22.29
N ALA A 124 -0.73 -23.67 -22.46
CA ALA A 124 -0.71 -22.23 -22.29
C ALA A 124 -1.79 -21.51 -23.11
N ALA A 125 -2.01 -21.90 -24.37
CA ALA A 125 -3.04 -21.31 -25.22
C ALA A 125 -4.44 -21.42 -24.61
N LYS A 126 -4.80 -22.60 -24.11
CA LYS A 126 -6.09 -22.83 -23.45
C LYS A 126 -6.22 -22.00 -22.16
N TYR A 127 -5.16 -21.94 -21.36
CA TYR A 127 -5.14 -21.14 -20.14
C TYR A 127 -5.31 -19.64 -20.42
N ILE A 128 -4.63 -19.14 -21.45
CA ILE A 128 -4.74 -17.75 -21.90
C ILE A 128 -6.17 -17.44 -22.39
N ASP A 129 -6.79 -18.35 -23.14
CA ASP A 129 -8.18 -18.21 -23.60
C ASP A 129 -9.17 -18.16 -22.43
N GLU A 130 -8.97 -19.00 -21.41
CA GLU A 130 -9.78 -18.97 -20.17
C GLU A 130 -9.64 -17.64 -19.42
N ILE A 131 -8.42 -17.11 -19.29
CA ILE A 131 -8.18 -15.79 -18.68
C ILE A 131 -8.84 -14.67 -19.49
N ASN A 132 -8.70 -14.69 -20.82
CA ASN A 132 -9.27 -13.67 -21.68
C ASN A 132 -10.80 -13.65 -21.59
N ALA A 133 -11.44 -14.83 -21.63
CA ALA A 133 -12.88 -14.98 -21.45
C ALA A 133 -13.34 -14.47 -20.07
N ASP A 134 -12.56 -14.77 -19.03
CA ASP A 134 -12.81 -14.28 -17.68
C ASP A 134 -12.72 -12.74 -17.61
N TYR A 135 -11.72 -12.14 -18.27
CA TYR A 135 -11.54 -10.69 -18.30
C TYR A 135 -12.59 -9.97 -19.14
N ASP A 136 -13.05 -10.58 -20.24
CA ASP A 136 -14.20 -10.08 -21.01
C ASP A 136 -15.48 -10.06 -20.17
N LYS A 137 -15.71 -11.11 -19.39
CA LYS A 137 -16.83 -11.15 -18.44
C LYS A 137 -16.70 -10.05 -17.39
N VAL A 138 -15.51 -9.85 -16.82
CA VAL A 138 -15.26 -8.78 -15.83
C VAL A 138 -15.50 -7.40 -16.44
N ARG A 139 -14.98 -7.14 -17.65
CA ARG A 139 -15.19 -5.88 -18.37
C ARG A 139 -16.66 -5.63 -18.64
N THR A 140 -17.39 -6.65 -19.09
CA THR A 140 -18.84 -6.57 -19.35
C THR A 140 -19.62 -6.28 -18.07
N GLN A 141 -19.32 -6.99 -16.98
CA GLN A 141 -19.95 -6.75 -15.68
C GLN A 141 -19.65 -5.36 -15.13
N HIS A 142 -18.40 -4.89 -15.28
CA HIS A 142 -18.00 -3.56 -14.85
C HIS A 142 -18.70 -2.48 -15.68
N ALA A 143 -18.80 -2.64 -17.00
CA ALA A 143 -19.51 -1.71 -17.88
C ALA A 143 -21.02 -1.66 -17.58
N ASN A 144 -21.61 -2.79 -17.20
CA ASN A 144 -23.02 -2.89 -16.83
C ASN A 144 -23.32 -2.45 -15.38
N LYS A 145 -22.30 -2.10 -14.60
CA LYS A 145 -22.49 -1.65 -13.22
C LYS A 145 -23.27 -0.34 -13.23
N LYS A 146 -24.42 -0.31 -12.54
CA LYS A 146 -25.20 0.92 -12.39
C LYS A 146 -24.29 2.02 -11.83
N GLN A 147 -24.22 3.15 -12.54
CA GLN A 147 -23.49 4.30 -12.06
C GLN A 147 -24.09 4.70 -10.70
N VAL A 148 -23.22 4.83 -9.71
CA VAL A 148 -23.63 5.33 -8.40
C VAL A 148 -24.05 6.78 -8.59
N PRO A 149 -25.30 7.15 -8.29
CA PRO A 149 -25.74 8.54 -8.43
C PRO A 149 -24.86 9.46 -7.60
N LEU A 150 -24.32 10.49 -8.25
CA LEU A 150 -23.53 11.51 -7.60
C LEU A 150 -24.39 12.76 -7.39
N TRP A 151 -24.35 13.30 -6.18
CA TRP A 151 -24.89 14.62 -5.91
C TRP A 151 -23.96 15.70 -6.47
N PRO A 152 -24.52 16.80 -7.01
CA PRO A 152 -23.75 18.00 -7.31
C PRO A 152 -22.97 18.46 -6.07
N LEU A 153 -21.74 18.95 -6.27
CA LEU A 153 -20.87 19.37 -5.18
C LEU A 153 -21.53 20.36 -4.20
N PRO A 154 -22.30 21.39 -4.64
CA PRO A 154 -23.01 22.27 -3.72
C PRO A 154 -24.00 21.55 -2.80
N LYS A 155 -24.71 20.53 -3.32
CA LYS A 155 -25.63 19.69 -2.52
C LYS A 155 -24.86 18.86 -1.49
N ALA A 156 -23.71 18.29 -1.88
CA ALA A 156 -22.86 17.54 -0.96
C ALA A 156 -22.29 18.46 0.14
N ARG A 157 -21.84 19.68 -0.22
CA ARG A 157 -21.34 20.69 0.73
C ARG A 157 -22.42 21.23 1.66
N ALA A 158 -23.68 21.25 1.25
CA ALA A 158 -24.80 21.58 2.14
C ALA A 158 -25.09 20.47 3.17
N ASN A 159 -24.63 19.24 2.93
CA ASN A 159 -24.85 18.06 3.78
C ASN A 159 -23.56 17.65 4.52
N LYS A 160 -22.84 18.60 5.13
CA LYS A 160 -21.61 18.30 5.90
C LYS A 160 -21.91 17.49 7.15
N THR A 161 -20.87 16.96 7.78
CA THR A 161 -21.00 16.44 9.14
C THR A 161 -21.43 17.58 10.08
N PRO A 162 -22.57 17.46 10.80
CA PRO A 162 -23.03 18.51 11.68
C PRO A 162 -22.19 18.50 12.97
N VAL A 163 -21.39 19.55 13.17
CA VAL A 163 -20.62 19.78 14.40
C VAL A 163 -21.09 21.10 14.99
N ASP A 164 -21.50 21.07 16.26
CA ASP A 164 -21.92 22.27 16.99
C ASP A 164 -20.71 23.07 17.48
N TRP A 165 -20.11 23.84 16.57
CA TRP A 165 -18.99 24.71 16.88
C TRP A 165 -19.35 25.84 17.86
N ALA A 166 -20.63 26.16 18.04
CA ALA A 166 -21.05 27.17 19.01
C ALA A 166 -20.92 26.65 20.45
N ASN A 167 -21.11 25.36 20.68
CA ASN A 167 -20.99 24.74 22.00
C ASN A 167 -19.77 23.82 22.17
N TYR A 168 -18.95 23.67 21.12
CA TYR A 168 -17.69 22.92 21.19
C TYR A 168 -16.48 23.86 21.27
N LEU A 169 -15.57 23.56 22.20
CA LEU A 169 -14.27 24.20 22.30
C LEU A 169 -13.18 23.20 21.86
N PRO A 170 -12.53 23.39 20.71
CA PRO A 170 -11.45 22.52 20.30
C PRO A 170 -10.31 22.51 21.32
N PRO A 171 -9.71 21.34 21.60
CA PRO A 171 -8.60 21.25 22.53
C PRO A 171 -7.37 21.98 21.98
N VAL A 172 -6.73 22.76 22.85
CA VAL A 172 -5.46 23.44 22.51
C VAL A 172 -4.31 22.47 22.75
N PRO A 173 -3.45 22.18 21.76
CA PRO A 173 -2.30 21.30 21.96
C PRO A 173 -1.31 21.94 22.93
N LYS A 174 -0.55 21.10 23.65
CA LYS A 174 0.48 21.57 24.61
C LYS A 174 1.63 22.34 23.95
N PHE A 175 1.75 22.26 22.63
CA PHE A 175 2.70 23.02 21.82
C PHE A 175 2.19 23.17 20.39
N ILE A 176 2.70 24.17 19.69
CA ILE A 176 2.58 24.31 18.23
C ILE A 176 3.97 24.26 17.59
N GLY A 177 4.02 24.02 16.29
CA GLY A 177 5.25 23.79 15.54
C GLY A 177 5.72 22.34 15.62
N ARG A 178 6.93 22.09 15.11
CA ARG A 178 7.49 20.73 14.94
C ARG A 178 8.34 20.29 16.13
N ARG A 179 8.29 19.00 16.44
CA ARG A 179 9.21 18.27 17.31
C ARG A 179 9.79 17.10 16.55
N VAL A 180 11.10 16.91 16.68
CA VAL A 180 11.85 15.85 15.99
C VAL A 180 12.32 14.84 17.03
N PHE A 181 12.05 13.57 16.77
CA PHE A 181 12.57 12.42 17.50
C PHE A 181 13.66 11.77 16.65
N LYS A 182 14.88 11.72 17.15
CA LYS A 182 16.00 11.06 16.49
C LYS A 182 16.43 9.87 17.33
N ASN A 183 16.71 8.74 16.69
CA ASN A 183 17.14 7.51 17.34
C ASN A 183 16.20 7.10 18.48
N PHE A 184 14.89 7.09 18.20
CA PHE A 184 13.88 6.68 19.17
C PHE A 184 14.12 5.24 19.62
N ASP A 185 13.87 4.95 20.89
CA ASP A 185 14.16 3.63 21.47
C ASP A 185 13.21 2.58 20.88
N LEU A 186 13.77 1.64 20.14
CA LEU A 186 13.03 0.53 19.54
C LEU A 186 12.36 -0.34 20.61
N THR A 187 12.92 -0.40 21.83
CA THR A 187 12.34 -1.14 22.96
C THR A 187 10.97 -0.58 23.35
N GLU A 188 10.80 0.74 23.28
CA GLU A 188 9.50 1.36 23.53
C GLU A 188 8.50 1.01 22.41
N LEU A 189 8.94 1.03 21.15
CA LEU A 189 8.10 0.67 20.00
C LEU A 189 7.61 -0.78 20.06
N THR A 190 8.41 -1.72 20.59
CA THR A 190 7.99 -3.13 20.67
C THR A 190 6.68 -3.36 21.44
N LYS A 191 6.31 -2.43 22.34
CA LYS A 191 5.09 -2.51 23.15
C LYS A 191 3.83 -2.21 22.34
N TYR A 192 3.98 -1.59 21.16
CA TYR A 192 2.90 -1.12 20.30
C TYR A 192 2.80 -1.92 18.99
N ILE A 193 3.60 -2.98 18.83
CA ILE A 193 3.54 -3.83 17.63
C ILE A 193 2.19 -4.54 17.56
N ASP A 194 1.44 -4.27 16.49
CA ASP A 194 0.38 -5.16 16.02
C ASP A 194 0.99 -6.33 15.21
N TRP A 195 0.92 -7.52 15.80
CA TRP A 195 1.40 -8.76 15.20
C TRP A 195 0.45 -9.36 14.16
N GLY A 196 -0.80 -8.89 14.07
CA GLY A 196 -1.76 -9.37 13.06
C GLY A 196 -1.21 -9.30 11.64
N PRO A 197 -0.78 -8.12 11.14
CA PRO A 197 -0.24 -8.02 9.79
C PRO A 197 1.17 -8.61 9.64
N PHE A 198 1.91 -8.85 10.74
CA PHE A 198 3.13 -9.66 10.68
C PHE A 198 2.83 -11.08 10.19
N PHE A 199 1.79 -11.73 10.74
CA PHE A 199 1.39 -13.07 10.26
C PHE A 199 0.86 -13.05 8.83
N GLN A 200 0.16 -11.99 8.43
CA GLN A 200 -0.32 -11.83 7.05
C GLN A 200 0.84 -11.75 6.04
N THR A 201 1.96 -11.13 6.43
CA THR A 201 3.18 -11.10 5.59
C THR A 201 3.74 -12.50 5.34
N TRP A 202 3.56 -13.41 6.31
CA TRP A 202 3.94 -14.81 6.21
C TRP A 202 2.84 -15.73 5.65
N ASP A 203 1.79 -15.15 5.07
CA ASP A 203 0.62 -15.88 4.54
C ASP A 203 -0.08 -16.77 5.57
N LEU A 204 -0.04 -16.38 6.85
CA LEU A 204 -0.71 -17.05 7.96
C LEU A 204 -1.98 -16.28 8.35
N ALA A 205 -3.14 -16.81 7.97
CA ALA A 205 -4.43 -16.20 8.22
C ALA A 205 -4.94 -16.48 9.63
N GLY A 206 -5.24 -15.42 10.38
CA GLY A 206 -5.88 -15.52 11.70
C GLY A 206 -5.59 -14.29 12.57
N PRO A 207 -6.49 -13.94 13.52
CA PRO A 207 -6.24 -12.83 14.43
C PRO A 207 -5.22 -13.21 15.51
N PHE A 208 -4.29 -12.31 15.83
CA PHE A 208 -3.40 -12.47 16.98
C PHE A 208 -4.14 -12.06 18.28
N PRO A 209 -3.96 -12.77 19.42
CA PRO A 209 -3.09 -13.94 19.63
C PRO A 209 -3.76 -15.29 19.34
N ALA A 210 -5.02 -15.32 18.86
CA ALA A 210 -5.77 -16.57 18.65
C ALA A 210 -5.11 -17.51 17.62
N ILE A 211 -4.46 -16.95 16.59
CA ILE A 211 -3.71 -17.70 15.56
C ILE A 211 -2.68 -18.66 16.15
N LEU A 212 -2.11 -18.37 17.32
CA LEU A 212 -1.12 -19.23 17.99
C LEU A 212 -1.70 -20.56 18.48
N LYS A 213 -3.03 -20.67 18.56
CA LYS A 213 -3.75 -21.88 18.97
C LYS A 213 -4.56 -22.49 17.83
N ASP A 214 -4.40 -21.99 16.61
CA ASP A 214 -5.11 -22.50 15.45
C ASP A 214 -4.72 -23.96 15.14
N GLU A 215 -5.70 -24.80 14.80
CA GLU A 215 -5.49 -26.23 14.59
C GLU A 215 -4.69 -26.54 13.31
N VAL A 216 -4.74 -25.64 12.31
CA VAL A 216 -4.10 -25.82 11.01
C VAL A 216 -2.75 -25.12 10.96
N VAL A 217 -2.73 -23.82 11.30
CA VAL A 217 -1.53 -22.97 11.14
C VAL A 217 -0.82 -22.64 12.45
N GLY A 218 -1.41 -22.98 13.61
CA GLY A 218 -0.90 -22.52 14.91
C GLY A 218 0.52 -22.97 15.23
N THR A 219 0.91 -24.17 14.77
CA THR A 219 2.29 -24.65 14.95
C THR A 219 3.31 -23.77 14.24
N GLU A 220 3.06 -23.40 12.99
CA GLU A 220 3.95 -22.52 12.22
C GLU A 220 3.85 -21.07 12.70
N ALA A 221 2.66 -20.61 13.11
CA ALA A 221 2.48 -19.30 13.72
C ALA A 221 3.33 -19.14 14.99
N VAL A 222 3.36 -20.14 15.86
CA VAL A 222 4.21 -20.13 17.07
C VAL A 222 5.70 -20.07 16.70
N ARG A 223 6.13 -20.82 15.67
CA ARG A 223 7.53 -20.84 15.24
C ARG A 223 7.97 -19.49 14.67
N VAL A 224 7.25 -18.95 13.68
CA VAL A 224 7.61 -17.69 13.03
C VAL A 224 7.51 -16.51 14.00
N TYR A 225 6.56 -16.55 14.94
CA TYR A 225 6.50 -15.57 16.03
C TYR A 225 7.74 -15.64 16.93
N ALA A 226 8.15 -16.84 17.32
CA ALA A 226 9.35 -17.02 18.14
C ALA A 226 10.63 -16.58 17.40
N ASP A 227 10.73 -16.82 16.09
CA ASP A 227 11.81 -16.29 15.25
C ASP A 227 11.79 -14.76 15.17
N GLY A 228 10.62 -14.17 14.93
CA GLY A 228 10.42 -12.73 14.91
C GLY A 228 10.84 -12.08 16.22
N GLN A 229 10.45 -12.66 17.37
CA GLN A 229 10.87 -12.21 18.69
C GLN A 229 12.39 -12.31 18.89
N ARG A 230 13.03 -13.41 18.45
CA ARG A 230 14.48 -13.56 18.50
C ARG A 230 15.21 -12.54 17.63
N MET A 231 14.73 -12.32 16.41
CA MET A 231 15.32 -11.34 15.49
C MET A 231 15.12 -9.91 16.00
N LEU A 232 13.95 -9.59 16.55
CA LEU A 232 13.64 -8.31 17.17
C LEU A 232 14.59 -8.02 18.34
N LYS A 233 14.86 -9.02 19.19
CA LYS A 233 15.86 -8.89 20.25
C LYS A 233 17.26 -8.57 19.67
N ARG A 234 17.70 -9.34 18.68
CA ARG A 234 19.03 -9.18 18.06
C ARG A 234 19.19 -7.82 17.35
N LEU A 235 18.16 -7.35 16.65
CA LEU A 235 18.23 -6.08 15.92
C LEU A 235 18.30 -4.88 16.87
N ILE A 236 17.65 -4.97 18.04
CA ILE A 236 17.70 -3.94 19.08
C ILE A 236 19.07 -3.95 19.77
N GLU A 237 19.51 -5.11 20.28
CA GLU A 237 20.81 -5.26 20.96
C GLU A 237 21.98 -4.88 20.05
N GLY A 238 21.90 -5.28 18.78
CA GLY A 238 22.89 -5.00 17.76
C GLY A 238 22.76 -3.62 17.11
N ARG A 239 21.73 -2.83 17.45
CA ARG A 239 21.42 -1.51 16.86
C ARG A 239 21.44 -1.53 15.33
N TRP A 240 20.81 -2.54 14.74
CA TRP A 240 20.79 -2.70 13.28
C TRP A 240 19.98 -1.63 12.59
N LEU A 241 18.92 -1.15 13.26
CA LEU A 241 17.98 -0.15 12.76
C LEU A 241 17.98 1.07 13.67
N SER A 242 17.60 2.22 13.11
CA SER A 242 17.30 3.44 13.88
C SER A 242 15.90 3.93 13.55
N ALA A 243 15.16 4.34 14.59
CA ALA A 243 13.86 4.98 14.42
C ALA A 243 13.99 6.50 14.50
N SER A 244 13.31 7.20 13.59
CA SER A 244 13.21 8.66 13.59
C SER A 244 11.80 9.10 13.21
N GLY A 245 11.37 10.19 13.82
CA GLY A 245 10.04 10.72 13.62
C GLY A 245 10.01 12.23 13.72
N VAL A 246 9.02 12.83 13.08
CA VAL A 246 8.66 14.23 13.27
C VAL A 246 7.17 14.29 13.51
N VAL A 247 6.77 15.08 14.51
CA VAL A 247 5.37 15.42 14.77
C VAL A 247 5.26 16.94 14.84
N GLY A 248 4.14 17.50 14.43
CA GLY A 248 3.86 18.90 14.65
C GLY A 248 2.38 19.18 14.79
N PHE A 249 2.07 20.30 15.41
CA PHE A 249 0.72 20.84 15.49
C PHE A 249 0.71 22.25 14.94
N TRP A 250 -0.28 22.55 14.11
CA TRP A 250 -0.46 23.88 13.52
C TRP A 250 -1.84 24.41 13.89
N PRO A 251 -1.95 25.70 14.23
CA PRO A 251 -3.24 26.39 14.20
C PRO A 251 -3.88 26.17 12.82
N ALA A 252 -5.13 25.73 12.80
CA ALA A 252 -5.81 25.39 11.56
C ALA A 252 -7.29 25.76 11.59
N ASN A 253 -7.84 26.05 10.42
CA ASN A 253 -9.28 26.23 10.24
C ASN A 253 -9.71 25.72 8.87
N THR A 254 -10.96 25.25 8.80
CA THR A 254 -11.58 24.91 7.52
C THR A 254 -11.87 26.17 6.72
N VAL A 255 -11.51 26.14 5.44
CA VAL A 255 -11.71 27.19 4.43
C VAL A 255 -12.30 26.57 3.16
N ASN A 256 -12.91 27.38 2.28
CA ASN A 256 -13.42 26.94 0.98
C ASN A 256 -14.32 25.68 1.02
N ASP A 257 -15.08 25.52 2.11
CA ASP A 257 -15.90 24.36 2.46
C ASP A 257 -15.19 23.04 2.81
N ASP A 258 -14.15 22.68 2.07
CA ASP A 258 -13.56 21.34 2.05
C ASP A 258 -12.05 21.33 2.35
N ASP A 259 -11.42 22.49 2.43
CA ASP A 259 -9.98 22.62 2.62
C ASP A 259 -9.65 22.98 4.07
N ILE A 260 -8.43 22.70 4.50
CA ILE A 260 -7.92 23.10 5.82
C ILE A 260 -6.72 24.00 5.61
N ALA A 261 -6.83 25.26 6.05
CA ALA A 261 -5.69 26.18 6.11
C ALA A 261 -4.92 25.92 7.40
N LEU A 262 -3.60 25.70 7.29
CA LEU A 262 -2.66 25.61 8.40
C LEU A 262 -1.88 26.92 8.46
N TYR A 263 -1.82 27.54 9.62
CA TYR A 263 -1.20 28.85 9.83
C TYR A 263 0.19 28.71 10.45
N THR A 264 1.04 29.73 10.23
CA THR A 264 2.41 29.76 10.79
C THR A 264 2.42 29.90 12.31
N ASP A 265 1.43 30.59 12.89
CA ASP A 265 1.29 30.82 14.33
C ASP A 265 -0.17 31.11 14.75
N GLU A 266 -0.36 31.40 16.05
CA GLU A 266 -1.67 31.67 16.67
C GLU A 266 -2.39 32.92 16.18
N SER A 267 -1.68 33.84 15.50
CA SER A 267 -2.29 35.04 14.92
C SER A 267 -3.19 34.69 13.73
N ARG A 268 -2.91 33.56 13.06
CA ARG A 268 -3.62 33.07 11.87
C ARG A 268 -3.63 34.08 10.72
N SER A 269 -2.62 34.96 10.65
CA SER A 269 -2.49 35.96 9.58
C SER A 269 -1.82 35.42 8.32
N GLU A 270 -0.95 34.42 8.46
CA GLU A 270 -0.19 33.83 7.36
C GLU A 270 -0.47 32.33 7.25
N VAL A 271 -0.89 31.89 6.06
CA VAL A 271 -1.14 30.48 5.75
C VAL A 271 0.18 29.84 5.35
N ALA A 272 0.61 28.84 6.12
CA ALA A 272 1.79 28.03 5.84
C ALA A 272 1.52 27.00 4.73
N MET A 273 0.34 26.38 4.76
CA MET A 273 -0.08 25.34 3.81
C MET A 273 -1.60 25.26 3.78
N THR A 274 -2.15 24.91 2.62
CA THR A 274 -3.54 24.46 2.51
C THR A 274 -3.55 22.97 2.23
N TRP A 275 -4.22 22.19 3.09
CA TRP A 275 -4.57 20.80 2.80
C TRP A 275 -5.89 20.76 2.05
N TYR A 276 -5.90 20.14 0.87
CA TYR A 276 -7.06 20.09 -0.01
C TYR A 276 -7.87 18.82 0.22
N GLY A 277 -9.14 18.98 0.56
CA GLY A 277 -10.02 17.87 0.90
C GLY A 277 -10.88 17.37 -0.25
N MET A 278 -11.26 16.10 -0.15
CA MET A 278 -12.23 15.47 -1.05
C MET A 278 -13.52 15.18 -0.29
N ARG A 279 -14.65 15.68 -0.81
CA ARG A 279 -15.98 15.44 -0.23
C ARG A 279 -16.65 14.23 -0.87
N GLN A 280 -17.25 13.37 -0.04
CA GLN A 280 -18.08 12.27 -0.55
C GLN A 280 -19.29 12.81 -1.34
N GLN A 281 -19.35 12.52 -2.64
CA GLN A 281 -20.45 12.97 -3.52
C GLN A 281 -21.50 11.89 -3.83
N THR A 282 -21.37 10.67 -3.32
CA THR A 282 -22.41 9.66 -3.50
C THR A 282 -23.70 10.07 -2.82
N GLU A 283 -24.84 9.79 -3.45
CA GLU A 283 -26.14 9.97 -2.84
C GLU A 283 -26.23 9.25 -1.48
N LYS A 284 -26.76 9.95 -0.48
CA LYS A 284 -26.75 9.49 0.91
C LYS A 284 -28.05 8.82 1.28
N GLN A 285 -27.90 7.66 1.91
CA GLN A 285 -29.00 6.97 2.56
C GLN A 285 -29.60 7.86 3.65
N VAL A 286 -30.93 7.86 3.72
CA VAL A 286 -31.70 8.53 4.77
C VAL A 286 -31.99 7.51 5.86
N ILE A 287 -31.66 7.86 7.10
CA ILE A 287 -31.96 7.07 8.30
C ILE A 287 -32.76 7.99 9.21
N ASP A 288 -33.92 7.52 9.67
CA ASP A 288 -34.82 8.29 10.56
C ASP A 288 -35.15 9.71 10.04
N GLY A 289 -35.32 9.84 8.71
CA GLY A 289 -35.63 11.10 8.04
C GLY A 289 -34.43 12.02 7.80
N VAL A 290 -33.23 11.65 8.23
CA VAL A 290 -32.01 12.46 8.08
C VAL A 290 -31.01 11.77 7.12
N PRO A 291 -30.49 12.48 6.09
CA PRO A 291 -29.44 11.92 5.25
C PRO A 291 -28.14 11.75 6.06
N ARG A 292 -27.43 10.64 5.85
CA ARG A 292 -26.05 10.53 6.34
C ARG A 292 -25.20 11.67 5.77
N PRO A 293 -24.21 12.19 6.51
CA PRO A 293 -23.40 13.31 6.03
C PRO A 293 -22.55 12.92 4.82
N SER A 294 -22.40 13.87 3.91
CA SER A 294 -21.42 13.89 2.83
C SER A 294 -20.07 14.31 3.40
N ARG A 295 -19.40 13.38 4.06
CA ARG A 295 -18.18 13.66 4.84
C ARG A 295 -17.04 14.22 3.99
N CYS A 296 -16.33 15.17 4.56
CA CYS A 296 -14.98 15.59 4.22
C CYS A 296 -14.14 15.60 5.50
N LEU A 297 -12.82 15.36 5.43
CA LEU A 297 -11.95 15.45 6.62
C LEU A 297 -11.96 16.86 7.23
N ALA A 298 -12.12 17.90 6.40
CA ALA A 298 -12.25 19.28 6.86
C ALA A 298 -13.52 19.54 7.70
N ASP A 299 -14.52 18.65 7.69
CA ASP A 299 -15.72 18.83 8.53
C ASP A 299 -15.38 18.75 10.04
N PHE A 300 -14.23 18.15 10.39
CA PHE A 300 -13.79 17.94 11.77
C PHE A 300 -12.81 19.01 12.27
N VAL A 301 -12.61 20.08 11.51
CA VAL A 301 -11.79 21.23 11.89
C VAL A 301 -12.67 22.49 11.86
N ALA A 302 -12.57 23.35 12.88
CA ALA A 302 -13.46 24.49 13.02
C ALA A 302 -13.36 25.46 11.83
N PRO A 303 -14.48 25.94 11.25
CA PRO A 303 -14.46 26.89 10.14
C PRO A 303 -13.84 28.24 10.48
N ALA A 304 -13.14 28.84 9.51
CA ALA A 304 -12.62 30.21 9.57
C ALA A 304 -13.81 31.19 9.59
N GLY A 305 -14.21 31.64 10.78
CA GLY A 305 -15.41 32.46 10.99
C GLY A 305 -16.32 31.95 12.11
N SER A 306 -16.12 30.71 12.58
CA SER A 306 -16.82 30.17 13.76
C SER A 306 -16.41 30.82 15.09
N GLY A 307 -15.36 31.64 15.09
CA GLY A 307 -14.73 32.17 16.30
C GLY A 307 -13.93 31.14 17.11
N ARG A 308 -13.80 29.91 16.62
CA ARG A 308 -13.06 28.82 17.28
C ARG A 308 -11.64 28.70 16.76
N LYS A 309 -10.70 28.58 17.70
CA LYS A 309 -9.30 28.23 17.44
C LYS A 309 -9.17 26.72 17.45
N ASP A 310 -8.89 26.15 16.28
CA ASP A 310 -8.68 24.72 16.11
C ASP A 310 -7.27 24.43 15.59
N TYR A 311 -6.90 23.15 15.54
CA TYR A 311 -5.55 22.68 15.27
C TYR A 311 -5.56 21.38 14.47
N VAL A 312 -4.53 21.19 13.66
CA VAL A 312 -4.25 19.91 12.99
C VAL A 312 -2.88 19.42 13.41
N GLY A 313 -2.80 18.13 13.71
CA GLY A 313 -1.55 17.41 13.92
C GLY A 313 -1.12 16.68 12.65
N MET A 314 0.18 16.65 12.39
CA MET A 314 0.77 15.83 11.33
C MET A 314 2.02 15.13 11.86
N PHE A 315 2.31 13.97 11.33
CA PHE A 315 3.54 13.24 11.65
C PHE A 315 4.10 12.50 10.44
N ALA A 316 5.37 12.15 10.54
CA ALA A 316 6.02 11.19 9.66
C ALA A 316 7.05 10.42 10.49
N VAL A 317 7.03 9.09 10.39
CA VAL A 317 7.89 8.20 11.18
C VAL A 317 8.54 7.15 10.29
N THR A 318 9.68 6.63 10.74
CA THR A 318 10.33 5.46 10.17
C THR A 318 11.07 4.73 11.29
N ALA A 319 11.10 3.41 11.23
CA ALA A 319 11.86 2.56 12.16
C ALA A 319 12.86 1.64 11.45
N GLY A 320 13.11 1.86 10.15
CA GLY A 320 13.92 1.00 9.29
C GLY A 320 15.23 1.62 8.80
N LEU A 321 15.68 2.75 9.36
CA LEU A 321 16.91 3.39 8.86
C LEU A 321 18.12 2.46 9.08
N GLY A 322 18.82 2.12 8.00
CA GLY A 322 19.94 1.18 8.01
C GLY A 322 19.58 -0.26 7.68
N VAL A 323 18.31 -0.56 7.38
CA VAL A 323 17.83 -1.90 7.04
C VAL A 323 18.60 -2.50 5.87
N GLU A 324 18.95 -1.71 4.87
CA GLU A 324 19.56 -2.16 3.61
C GLU A 324 20.90 -2.85 3.85
N LYS A 325 21.69 -2.37 4.83
CA LYS A 325 22.98 -2.95 5.16
C LYS A 325 22.83 -4.36 5.71
N LYS A 326 21.86 -4.56 6.60
CA LYS A 326 21.67 -5.85 7.27
C LYS A 326 20.87 -6.83 6.41
N GLU A 327 19.93 -6.33 5.61
CA GLU A 327 19.27 -7.08 4.56
C GLU A 327 20.29 -7.61 3.55
N LYS A 328 21.16 -6.76 3.01
CA LYS A 328 22.20 -7.18 2.07
C LYS A 328 23.09 -8.28 2.64
N PHE A 329 23.45 -8.20 3.93
CA PHE A 329 24.20 -9.27 4.58
C PHE A 329 23.47 -10.61 4.53
N PHE A 330 22.16 -10.65 4.79
CA PHE A 330 21.38 -11.89 4.73
C PHE A 330 21.24 -12.40 3.29
N ILE A 331 21.02 -11.51 2.32
CA ILE A 331 20.97 -11.89 0.90
C ILE A 331 22.31 -12.46 0.41
N ASP A 332 23.43 -11.83 0.77
CA ASP A 332 24.77 -12.30 0.40
C ASP A 332 25.11 -13.66 1.07
N ASP A 333 24.45 -14.00 2.19
CA ASP A 333 24.56 -15.29 2.91
C ASP A 333 23.49 -16.31 2.49
N LEU A 334 22.70 -16.01 1.44
CA LEU A 334 21.59 -16.84 0.94
C LEU A 334 20.52 -17.15 2.01
N ASP A 335 20.29 -16.20 2.93
CA ASP A 335 19.29 -16.28 4.00
C ASP A 335 18.09 -15.36 3.72
N ASP A 336 17.29 -15.74 2.73
CA ASP A 336 16.08 -14.99 2.35
C ASP A 336 15.07 -14.88 3.51
N TYR A 337 15.00 -15.92 4.36
CA TYR A 337 14.11 -15.95 5.52
C TYR A 337 14.42 -14.80 6.48
N SER A 338 15.69 -14.63 6.85
CA SER A 338 16.10 -13.54 7.74
C SER A 338 15.99 -12.17 7.08
N ALA A 339 16.23 -12.07 5.77
CA ALA A 339 16.05 -10.82 5.03
C ALA A 339 14.58 -10.36 5.07
N ILE A 340 13.64 -11.25 4.76
CA ILE A 340 12.19 -10.98 4.81
C ILE A 340 11.74 -10.69 6.25
N MET A 341 12.20 -11.49 7.23
CA MET A 341 11.89 -11.29 8.64
C MET A 341 12.32 -9.90 9.13
N LEU A 342 13.53 -9.47 8.77
CA LEU A 342 14.06 -8.16 9.15
C LEU A 342 13.18 -7.02 8.60
N LYS A 343 12.79 -7.10 7.32
CA LYS A 343 11.93 -6.08 6.69
C LYS A 343 10.53 -6.07 7.29
N ALA A 344 9.94 -7.25 7.51
CA ALA A 344 8.64 -7.37 8.15
C ALA A 344 8.66 -6.74 9.54
N LEU A 345 9.71 -6.97 10.34
CA LEU A 345 9.86 -6.34 11.66
C LEU A 345 10.11 -4.84 11.57
N ALA A 346 10.89 -4.35 10.61
CA ALA A 346 11.11 -2.92 10.39
C ALA A 346 9.80 -2.20 10.05
N ASP A 347 8.95 -2.82 9.25
CA ASP A 347 7.60 -2.36 8.93
C ASP A 347 6.70 -2.34 10.17
N ARG A 348 6.68 -3.44 10.95
CA ARG A 348 5.96 -3.50 12.23
C ARG A 348 6.39 -2.42 13.23
N LEU A 349 7.69 -2.13 13.29
CA LEU A 349 8.23 -1.07 14.15
C LEU A 349 7.85 0.33 13.64
N ALA A 350 7.72 0.53 12.34
CA ALA A 350 7.30 1.82 11.77
C ALA A 350 5.83 2.09 12.09
N GLU A 351 4.96 1.08 11.93
CA GLU A 351 3.55 1.16 12.32
C GLU A 351 3.39 1.35 13.83
N ALA A 352 4.18 0.63 14.64
CA ALA A 352 4.22 0.80 16.09
C ALA A 352 4.72 2.18 16.55
N PHE A 353 5.38 2.95 15.66
CA PHE A 353 5.79 4.33 15.95
C PHE A 353 4.72 5.36 15.53
N ALA A 354 3.77 4.94 14.70
CA ALA A 354 2.62 5.77 14.35
C ALA A 354 1.55 5.76 15.46
N GLU A 355 1.39 4.62 16.14
CA GLU A 355 0.66 4.47 17.41
C GLU A 355 1.37 5.18 18.58
#